data_AF-A0A661VM11-F1
#
_entry.id   AF-A0A661VM11-F1
#
_cell.length_a   1.000
_cell.length_b   1.000
_cell.length_c   1.000
_cell.angle_alpha   90.00
_cell.angle_beta   90.00
_cell.angle_gamma   90.00
#
_symmetry.space_group_name_H-M   'P 1'
#
loop_
_entity.id
_entity.type
_entity.pdbx_description
1 polymer ?
#
loop_
_entity_poly.entity_id
_entity_poly.type
_entity_poly.pdbx_seq_one_letter_code
_entity_poly.pdbx_strand_id
1 'polypeptide(L)'
;MSQQMELNVATVKELAREFSLSEGDLMAQGLRAFILEQLRLLQAEKEARCAKFGVKSLEEMDELIRQGKVAEEDILDDFQNVDYLTARIERLQQLLESYSWPTSSS
;
A
#
# COMPACT_ATOMS: atom_id res chain seq x y z
N MET A 1 -11.95 -22.91 17.17
CA MET A 1 -12.65 -21.73 17.70
C MET A 1 -11.81 -20.52 17.34
N SER A 2 -12.18 -19.80 16.29
CA SER A 2 -11.49 -18.57 15.93
C SER A 2 -11.99 -17.50 16.90
N GLN A 3 -11.14 -17.05 17.83
CA GLN A 3 -11.43 -15.83 18.57
C GLN A 3 -11.41 -14.69 17.55
N GLN A 4 -12.58 -14.19 17.20
CA GLN A 4 -12.70 -12.89 16.56
C GLN A 4 -12.13 -11.87 17.54
N MET A 5 -11.03 -11.23 17.14
CA MET A 5 -10.44 -10.12 17.88
C MET A 5 -11.37 -8.91 17.71
N GLU A 6 -12.35 -8.79 18.60
CA GLU A 6 -13.12 -7.55 18.73
C GLU A 6 -12.18 -6.49 19.32
N LEU A 7 -11.87 -5.46 18.52
CA LEU A 7 -11.24 -4.23 19.00
C LEU A 7 -12.20 -3.58 20.01
N ASN A 8 -12.05 -3.89 21.28
CA ASN A 8 -12.77 -3.20 22.33
C ASN A 8 -12.06 -1.86 22.65
N VAL A 9 -12.83 -0.85 23.04
CA VAL A 9 -12.31 0.49 23.41
C VAL A 9 -11.34 0.42 24.61
N ALA A 10 -11.44 -0.63 25.44
CA ALA A 10 -10.51 -0.84 26.55
C ALA A 10 -9.08 -1.11 26.04
N THR A 11 -8.90 -1.84 24.94
CA THR A 11 -7.60 -2.13 24.33
C THR A 11 -6.92 -0.87 23.82
N VAL A 12 -7.65 0.05 23.17
CA VAL A 12 -7.06 1.31 22.65
C VAL A 12 -6.56 2.18 23.80
N LYS A 13 -7.35 2.30 24.88
CA LYS A 13 -6.99 3.11 26.05
C LYS A 13 -5.83 2.52 26.86
N GLU A 14 -5.71 1.20 26.91
CA GLU A 14 -4.57 0.53 27.56
C GLU A 14 -3.29 0.71 26.75
N LEU A 15 -3.34 0.47 25.45
CA LEU A 15 -2.20 0.69 24.56
C LEU A 15 -1.79 2.16 24.53
N ALA A 16 -2.73 3.11 24.52
CA ALA A 16 -2.42 4.53 24.55
C ALA A 16 -1.64 4.91 25.83
N ARG A 17 -2.04 4.36 26.98
CA ARG A 17 -1.31 4.53 28.24
C ARG A 17 0.09 3.90 28.21
N GLU A 18 0.20 2.69 27.68
CA GLU A 18 1.50 1.99 27.55
C GLU A 18 2.48 2.79 26.70
N PHE A 19 2.01 3.36 25.58
CA PHE A 19 2.83 4.18 24.69
C PHE A 19 2.92 5.66 25.10
N SER A 20 2.31 6.06 26.22
CA SER A 20 2.24 7.46 26.66
C SER A 20 1.69 8.42 25.58
N LEU A 21 0.69 7.96 24.82
CA LEU A 21 0.01 8.70 23.76
C LEU A 21 -1.44 9.02 24.19
N SER A 22 -2.04 10.03 23.54
CA SER A 22 -3.49 10.14 23.57
C SER A 22 -4.12 9.01 22.73
N GLU A 23 -5.36 8.63 23.03
CA GLU A 23 -6.09 7.66 22.20
C GLU A 23 -6.20 8.16 20.74
N GLY A 24 -6.35 9.47 20.54
CA GLY A 24 -6.35 10.11 19.23
C GLY A 24 -5.03 9.98 18.48
N ASP A 25 -3.90 10.21 19.16
CA ASP A 25 -2.57 10.06 18.57
C ASP A 25 -2.25 8.61 18.24
N LEU A 26 -2.59 7.67 19.14
CA LEU A 26 -2.42 6.24 18.88
C LEU A 26 -3.23 5.81 17.65
N MET A 27 -4.48 6.25 17.55
CA MET A 27 -5.33 5.94 16.39
C MET A 27 -4.79 6.55 15.11
N ALA A 28 -4.35 7.80 15.14
CA ALA A 28 -3.77 8.46 13.97
C ALA A 28 -2.46 7.78 13.51
N GLN A 29 -1.57 7.44 14.44
CA GLN A 29 -0.34 6.71 14.15
C GLN A 29 -0.63 5.30 13.62
N GLY A 30 -1.60 4.59 14.20
CA GLY A 30 -2.03 3.26 13.74
C GLY A 30 -2.60 3.27 12.33
N LEU A 31 -3.47 4.23 12.01
CA LEU A 31 -4.00 4.43 10.66
C LEU A 31 -2.90 4.77 9.66
N ARG A 32 -1.97 5.66 10.04
CA ARG A 32 -0.81 6.00 9.20
C ARG A 32 0.06 4.79 8.92
N ALA A 33 0.39 4.01 9.96
CA ALA A 33 1.20 2.80 9.84
C ALA A 33 0.51 1.76 8.95
N PHE A 34 -0.81 1.60 9.08
CA PHE A 34 -1.59 0.74 8.21
C PHE A 34 -1.51 1.15 6.74
N ILE A 35 -1.71 2.44 6.43
CA ILE A 35 -1.61 2.94 5.04
C ILE A 35 -0.21 2.73 4.47
N LEU A 36 0.84 2.99 5.26
CA LEU A 36 2.23 2.76 4.84
C LEU A 36 2.51 1.28 4.55
N GLU A 37 1.98 0.36 5.35
CA GLU A 37 2.13 -1.07 5.08
C GLU A 37 1.37 -1.50 3.83
N GLN A 38 0.16 -0.97 3.61
CA GLN A 38 -0.57 -1.22 2.36
C GLN A 38 0.19 -0.72 1.13
N LEU A 39 0.81 0.47 1.22
CA LEU A 39 1.69 0.98 0.15
C LEU A 39 2.86 0.05 -0.13
N ARG A 40 3.53 -0.44 0.92
CA ARG A 40 4.66 -1.36 0.80
C ARG A 40 4.26 -2.65 0.08
N LEU A 41 3.10 -3.22 0.44
CA LEU A 41 2.58 -4.45 -0.16
C LEU A 41 2.21 -4.25 -1.63
N LEU A 42 1.48 -3.17 -1.96
CA LEU A 42 1.09 -2.87 -3.34
C LEU A 42 2.31 -2.59 -4.23
N GLN A 43 3.30 -1.87 -3.71
CA GLN A 43 4.54 -1.61 -4.44
C GLN A 43 5.32 -2.90 -4.70
N ALA A 44 5.42 -3.78 -3.71
CA ALA A 44 6.06 -5.10 -3.87
C ALA A 44 5.32 -5.97 -4.89
N GLU A 45 3.98 -5.97 -4.89
CA GLU A 45 3.20 -6.67 -5.92
C GLU A 45 3.46 -6.09 -7.31
N LYS A 46 3.44 -4.76 -7.45
CA LYS A 46 3.72 -4.08 -8.72
C LYS A 46 5.10 -4.47 -9.25
N GLU A 47 6.12 -4.41 -8.40
CA GLU A 47 7.49 -4.79 -8.74
C GLU A 47 7.59 -6.26 -9.15
N ALA A 48 6.93 -7.17 -8.43
CA ALA A 48 6.93 -8.59 -8.76
C ALA A 48 6.30 -8.86 -10.13
N ARG A 49 5.23 -8.14 -10.50
CA ARG A 49 4.58 -8.24 -11.81
C ARG A 49 5.47 -7.72 -12.93
N CYS A 50 6.05 -6.53 -12.76
CA CYS A 50 7.01 -5.98 -13.75
C CYS A 50 8.24 -6.90 -13.92
N ALA A 51 8.74 -7.47 -12.83
CA ALA A 51 9.92 -8.34 -12.84
C ALA A 51 9.74 -9.61 -13.70
N LYS A 52 8.51 -10.13 -13.85
CA LYS A 52 8.21 -11.27 -14.74
C LYS A 52 8.66 -11.02 -16.19
N PHE A 53 8.62 -9.76 -16.63
CA PHE A 53 8.99 -9.34 -17.98
C PHE A 53 10.35 -8.62 -18.05
N GLY A 54 11.08 -8.55 -16.92
CA GLY A 54 12.37 -7.88 -16.84
C GLY A 54 12.29 -6.35 -16.91
N VAL A 55 11.13 -5.77 -16.60
CA VAL A 55 10.85 -4.33 -16.67
C VAL A 55 10.55 -3.76 -15.28
N LYS A 56 10.40 -2.43 -15.21
CA LYS A 56 10.15 -1.70 -13.96
C LYS A 56 8.88 -0.85 -13.98
N SER A 57 8.28 -0.63 -15.13
CA SER A 57 7.12 0.26 -15.25
C SER A 57 6.12 -0.20 -16.32
N LEU A 58 4.92 0.37 -16.28
CA LEU A 58 3.86 0.13 -17.25
C LEU A 58 4.29 0.58 -18.66
N GLU A 59 5.05 1.67 -18.76
CA GLU A 59 5.58 2.20 -20.02
C GLU A 59 6.59 1.22 -20.65
N GLU A 60 7.43 0.59 -19.84
CA GLU A 60 8.35 -0.44 -20.31
C GLU A 60 7.61 -1.71 -20.74
N MET A 61 6.50 -2.08 -20.07
CA MET A 61 5.62 -3.17 -20.53
C MET A 61 4.99 -2.85 -21.89
N ASP A 62 4.49 -1.62 -22.08
CA ASP A 62 3.93 -1.17 -23.36
C ASP A 62 4.97 -1.20 -24.49
N GLU A 63 6.22 -0.84 -24.19
CA GLU A 63 7.33 -0.94 -25.15
C GLU A 63 7.58 -2.38 -25.61
N LEU A 64 7.50 -3.38 -24.70
CA LEU A 64 7.67 -4.79 -25.06
C LEU A 64 6.60 -5.26 -26.06
N ILE A 65 5.35 -4.83 -25.86
CA ILE A 65 4.23 -5.13 -26.76
C ILE A 65 4.49 -4.47 -28.12
N ARG A 66 4.83 -3.17 -28.12
CA ARG A 66 5.03 -2.37 -29.34
C ARG A 66 6.18 -2.89 -30.20
N GLN A 67 7.24 -3.39 -29.57
CA GLN A 67 8.38 -4.00 -30.25
C GLN A 67 8.12 -5.45 -30.69
N GLY A 68 6.96 -6.03 -30.34
CA GLY A 68 6.63 -7.43 -30.61
C GLY A 68 7.52 -8.41 -29.84
N LYS A 69 8.12 -7.98 -28.72
CA LYS A 69 8.98 -8.83 -27.88
C LYS A 69 8.17 -9.78 -27.00
N VAL A 70 6.95 -9.40 -26.65
CA VAL A 70 5.99 -10.20 -25.88
C VAL A 70 4.63 -10.08 -26.56
N ALA A 71 3.91 -11.18 -26.69
CA ALA A 71 2.56 -11.15 -27.24
C ALA A 71 1.62 -10.42 -26.26
N GLU A 72 0.68 -9.63 -26.78
CA GLU A 72 -0.25 -8.87 -25.94
C GLU A 72 -1.02 -9.79 -24.97
N GLU A 73 -1.46 -10.96 -25.44
CA GLU A 73 -2.19 -11.95 -24.63
C GLU A 73 -1.38 -12.48 -23.44
N ASP A 74 -0.06 -12.53 -23.54
CA ASP A 74 0.83 -13.06 -22.48
C ASP A 74 1.10 -12.03 -21.36
N ILE A 75 0.95 -10.74 -21.67
CA ILE A 75 1.28 -9.64 -20.74
C ILE A 75 0.05 -8.86 -20.26
N LEU A 76 -1.09 -8.99 -20.92
CA LEU A 76 -2.28 -8.18 -20.69
C LEU A 76 -2.77 -8.20 -19.23
N ASP A 77 -2.81 -9.38 -18.59
CA ASP A 77 -3.24 -9.48 -17.18
C ASP A 77 -2.32 -8.69 -16.26
N ASP A 78 -1.00 -8.90 -16.36
CA ASP A 78 -0.04 -8.19 -15.53
C ASP A 78 -0.02 -6.68 -15.86
N PHE A 79 -0.23 -6.29 -17.12
CA PHE A 79 -0.33 -4.89 -17.53
C PHE A 79 -1.50 -4.18 -16.84
N GLN A 80 -2.70 -4.78 -16.92
CA GLN A 80 -3.90 -4.23 -16.27
C GLN A 80 -3.75 -4.16 -14.75
N ASN A 81 -3.13 -5.17 -14.14
CA ASN A 81 -2.85 -5.17 -12.71
C ASN A 81 -1.84 -4.07 -12.33
N VAL A 82 -0.76 -3.87 -13.10
CA VAL A 82 0.23 -2.82 -12.83
C VAL A 82 -0.40 -1.42 -12.96
N ASP A 83 -1.28 -1.19 -13.94
CA ASP A 83 -2.04 0.06 -14.07
C ASP A 83 -2.92 0.31 -12.83
N TYR A 84 -3.72 -0.69 -12.44
CA TYR A 84 -4.55 -0.62 -11.23
C TYR A 84 -3.72 -0.35 -9.96
N LEU A 85 -2.61 -1.08 -9.77
CA LEU A 85 -1.73 -0.92 -8.62
C LEU A 85 -1.11 0.48 -8.59
N THR A 86 -0.72 1.02 -9.74
CA THR A 86 -0.18 2.38 -9.86
C THR A 86 -1.19 3.42 -9.39
N ALA A 87 -2.41 3.38 -9.93
CA ALA A 87 -3.48 4.29 -9.51
C ALA A 87 -3.83 4.11 -8.01
N ARG A 88 -3.80 2.88 -7.49
CA ARG A 88 -4.09 2.61 -6.08
C ARG A 88 -3.02 3.18 -5.15
N ILE A 89 -1.74 3.03 -5.52
CA ILE A 89 -0.59 3.56 -4.79
C ILE A 89 -0.67 5.09 -4.73
N GLU A 90 -0.91 5.75 -5.87
CA GLU A 90 -1.05 7.20 -5.93
C GLU A 90 -2.16 7.71 -5.01
N ARG A 91 -3.33 7.05 -5.00
CA ARG A 91 -4.41 7.42 -4.07
C ARG A 91 -4.02 7.28 -2.60
N LEU A 92 -3.27 6.24 -2.24
CA LEU A 92 -2.81 6.07 -0.86
C LEU A 92 -1.74 7.10 -0.48
N GLN A 93 -0.87 7.48 -1.41
CA GLN A 93 0.11 8.56 -1.21
C GLN A 93 -0.60 9.90 -1.00
N GLN A 94 -1.61 10.22 -1.82
CA GLN A 94 -2.43 11.43 -1.65
C GLN A 94 -3.15 11.45 -0.30
N LEU A 95 -3.64 10.31 0.19
CA LEU A 95 -4.20 10.22 1.54
C LEU A 95 -3.15 10.49 2.61
N LEU A 96 -1.91 10.03 2.45
CA LEU A 96 -0.85 10.36 3.40
C LEU A 96 -0.48 11.85 3.39
N GLU A 97 -0.54 12.51 2.24
CA GLU A 97 -0.22 13.94 2.10
C GLU A 97 -1.36 14.86 2.56
N SER A 98 -2.62 14.43 2.37
CA SER A 98 -3.80 15.27 2.62
C SER A 98 -4.13 15.47 4.10
N TYR A 99 -3.63 14.59 4.98
CA TYR A 99 -3.87 14.68 6.41
C TYR A 99 -2.61 15.15 7.14
N SER A 100 -2.76 16.12 8.03
CA SER A 100 -1.73 16.48 9.01
C SER A 100 -1.61 15.36 10.04
N TRP A 101 -0.90 14.30 9.70
CA TRP A 101 -0.64 13.21 10.64
C TRP A 101 0.23 13.72 11.78
N PRO A 102 -0.07 13.38 13.06
CA PRO A 102 0.85 13.63 14.15
C PRO A 102 2.14 12.88 13.86
N THR A 103 3.18 13.61 13.45
CA THR A 103 4.54 13.09 13.45
C THR A 103 4.92 12.92 14.91
N SER A 104 5.39 11.73 15.28
CA SER A 104 6.04 11.47 16.56
C SER A 104 7.12 12.53 16.75
N SER A 105 6.76 13.62 17.42
CA SER A 105 7.67 14.68 17.80
C SER A 105 8.35 14.18 19.05
N SER A 106 9.66 13.99 18.93
CA SER A 106 10.58 13.66 20.01
C SER A 106 10.42 14.57 21.23
#